data_AF-A0AAN8R1U3-F1
#
_entry.id   AF-A0AAN8R1U3-F1
#
_cell.length_a   1.000
_cell.length_b   1.000
_cell.length_c   1.000
_cell.angle_alpha   90.00
_cell.angle_beta   90.00
_cell.angle_gamma   90.00
#
_symmetry.space_group_name_H-M   'P 1'
#
loop_
_entity.id
_entity.type
_entity.pdbx_description
1 polymer ?
#
loop_
_entity_poly.entity_id
_entity_poly.type
_entity_poly.pdbx_seq_one_letter_code
_entity_poly.pdbx_strand_id
1 'polypeptide(L)'
;MKRINARGIEETYFWGAQKTLDTLRDMEDLPCYKNVQKDIPQPTDIEFHISSVTHVTTKSGLDGILDSGGFKGGEKSLLWWGLAIDHDDIRVAEDRYLEKIFPDRTPEQRQMQKPFLSKFCTSPAFRKASRYGNFRFTFSLSDLLKMYSQQICGGEEPVLRVYGTTVYKQEIIPQIFHHFHQAAVSKLGTKREMKCRKNARFVKETFSSGEHKNITTIKQDNTLLGKAEIARYLSRQDIPPYPEAPEYHLSKVAHVTTKRGLDGILESGGFNGGEKSFLWCNLPVDDDDINAAEHRYLEKIFPDRTPEQRQMQQPFLSKFTTSPAFRKASRFGNFRFTFILSDLLKMYSQQICGGEEPVLRVYETVVYKQEIMYIVLVHCPHDNEFEKYPVLGDGSDDAVCGYRKGNVVWHAQAMSKTHAVGLAIDEVNQIVRTDSGCDEWYMWDHVTLAFHLPQGQTLQFDRKIVIENLTTCDADEMFIGVKCRYKGHECVRTCPCGKCLVPLATAEEIVEGIRCDYKTNC
;
A
#
# COMPACT_ATOMS: atom_id res chain seq x y z
N MET A 1 -1.11 -19.78 -1.42
CA MET A 1 -1.33 -19.59 0.03
C MET A 1 -2.40 -20.57 0.49
N LYS A 2 -2.15 -21.39 1.51
CA LYS A 2 -3.19 -22.20 2.14
C LYS A 2 -3.96 -21.31 3.12
N ARG A 3 -5.29 -21.34 3.06
CA ARG A 3 -6.17 -20.60 3.99
C ARG A 3 -7.40 -21.43 4.33
N ILE A 4 -8.02 -21.12 5.46
CA ILE A 4 -9.34 -21.64 5.81
C ILE A 4 -10.36 -20.58 5.37
N ASN A 5 -11.30 -20.94 4.49
CA ASN A 5 -12.36 -20.01 4.10
C ASN A 5 -13.41 -19.88 5.22
N ALA A 6 -14.33 -18.93 5.07
CA ALA A 6 -15.41 -18.66 6.04
C ALA A 6 -16.30 -19.87 6.39
N ARG A 7 -16.12 -21.02 5.72
CA ARG A 7 -16.84 -22.28 5.98
C ARG A 7 -15.97 -23.32 6.69
N GLY A 8 -14.79 -22.94 7.19
CA GLY A 8 -13.87 -23.87 7.85
C GLY A 8 -13.17 -24.83 6.89
N ILE A 9 -13.19 -24.56 5.58
CA ILE A 9 -12.59 -25.46 4.57
C ILE A 9 -11.23 -24.93 4.15
N GLU A 10 -10.22 -25.80 4.20
CA GLU A 10 -8.89 -25.51 3.67
C GLU A 10 -8.94 -25.37 2.13
N GLU A 11 -8.37 -24.28 1.64
CA GLU A 11 -8.23 -23.98 0.22
C GLU A 11 -6.84 -23.41 -0.10
N THR A 12 -6.36 -23.70 -1.29
CA THR A 12 -5.17 -23.06 -1.85
C THR A 12 -5.61 -21.89 -2.72
N TYR A 13 -5.19 -20.70 -2.32
CA TYR A 13 -5.47 -19.46 -3.03
C TYR A 13 -4.20 -18.93 -3.75
N PHE A 14 -4.33 -18.63 -5.04
CA PHE A 14 -3.31 -18.02 -5.89
C PHE A 14 -3.70 -16.58 -6.19
N TRP A 15 -3.14 -15.63 -5.44
CA TRP A 15 -3.46 -14.21 -5.57
C TRP A 15 -2.98 -13.63 -6.90
N GLY A 16 -3.85 -12.87 -7.58
CA GLY A 16 -3.53 -12.13 -8.81
C GLY A 16 -3.11 -12.99 -10.00
N ALA A 17 -3.30 -14.31 -9.93
CA ALA A 17 -2.89 -15.24 -10.97
C ALA A 17 -4.07 -16.13 -11.39
N GLN A 18 -4.29 -16.21 -12.70
CA GLN A 18 -5.11 -17.25 -13.30
C GLN A 18 -4.24 -18.49 -13.50
N LYS A 19 -4.57 -19.58 -12.81
CA LYS A 19 -3.89 -20.86 -12.97
C LYS A 19 -4.70 -21.74 -13.90
N THR A 20 -4.05 -22.27 -14.94
CA THR A 20 -4.63 -23.30 -15.80
C THR A 20 -4.53 -24.66 -15.12
N LEU A 21 -5.33 -25.62 -15.57
CA LEU A 21 -5.25 -26.99 -15.08
C LEU A 21 -3.83 -27.56 -15.23
N ASP A 22 -3.15 -27.28 -16.34
CA ASP A 22 -1.78 -27.73 -16.58
C ASP A 22 -0.79 -27.12 -15.59
N THR A 23 -0.88 -25.81 -15.30
CA THR A 23 -0.01 -25.20 -14.29
C THR A 23 -0.25 -25.75 -12.88
N LEU A 24 -1.44 -26.28 -12.60
CA LEU A 24 -1.76 -26.90 -11.31
C LEU A 24 -1.30 -28.36 -11.23
N ARG A 25 -1.09 -29.04 -12.37
CA ARG A 25 -0.57 -30.41 -12.39
C ARG A 25 0.83 -30.48 -11.78
N ASP A 26 1.66 -29.46 -12.01
CA ASP A 26 3.04 -29.43 -11.53
C ASP A 26 3.19 -29.10 -10.03
N MET A 27 2.08 -28.92 -9.30
CA MET A 27 2.09 -28.48 -7.90
C MET A 27 1.72 -29.60 -6.91
N GLU A 28 2.74 -30.32 -6.42
CA GLU A 28 2.60 -31.48 -5.53
C GLU A 28 1.95 -31.19 -4.16
N ASP A 29 1.98 -29.94 -3.72
CA ASP A 29 1.50 -29.48 -2.42
C ASP A 29 -0.01 -29.13 -2.39
N LEU A 30 -0.70 -29.25 -3.53
CA LEU A 30 -2.12 -28.97 -3.64
C LEU A 30 -2.96 -29.99 -2.85
N PRO A 31 -3.93 -29.57 -2.03
CA PRO A 31 -4.86 -30.46 -1.36
C PRO A 31 -5.63 -31.40 -2.31
N CYS A 32 -5.75 -31.01 -3.58
CA CYS A 32 -6.39 -31.78 -4.64
C CYS A 32 -5.42 -32.41 -5.64
N TYR A 33 -4.12 -32.46 -5.36
CA TYR A 33 -3.08 -32.89 -6.29
C TYR A 33 -3.41 -34.23 -6.99
N LYS A 34 -3.85 -35.23 -6.23
CA LYS A 34 -4.28 -36.54 -6.75
C LYS A 34 -5.46 -36.49 -7.74
N ASN A 35 -6.28 -35.45 -7.70
CA ASN A 35 -7.39 -35.27 -8.65
C ASN A 35 -6.93 -34.57 -9.93
N VAL A 36 -5.99 -33.62 -9.82
CA VAL A 36 -5.47 -32.83 -10.95
C VAL A 36 -4.52 -33.65 -11.82
N GLN A 37 -3.82 -34.62 -11.22
CA GLN A 37 -2.94 -35.60 -11.87
C GLN A 37 -3.68 -36.72 -12.63
N LYS A 38 -5.01 -36.82 -12.53
CA LYS A 38 -5.73 -37.85 -13.27
C LYS A 38 -5.71 -37.54 -14.75
N ASP A 39 -5.20 -38.48 -15.53
CA ASP A 39 -5.29 -38.44 -16.99
C ASP A 39 -6.68 -38.96 -17.40
N ILE A 40 -7.59 -38.01 -17.64
CA ILE A 40 -8.98 -38.30 -18.02
C ILE A 40 -9.16 -37.83 -19.45
N PRO A 41 -9.54 -38.73 -20.38
CA PRO A 41 -9.88 -38.35 -21.75
C PRO A 41 -11.06 -37.37 -21.72
N GLN A 42 -10.80 -36.12 -22.09
CA GLN A 42 -11.82 -35.08 -22.14
C GLN A 42 -11.50 -34.08 -23.26
N PRO A 43 -12.51 -33.41 -23.82
CA PRO A 43 -12.28 -32.33 -24.77
C PRO A 43 -11.46 -31.21 -24.09
N THR A 44 -10.43 -30.72 -24.78
CA THR A 44 -9.59 -29.59 -24.32
C THR A 44 -9.90 -28.33 -25.13
N ASP A 45 -9.57 -27.16 -24.58
CA ASP A 45 -9.73 -25.85 -25.25
C ASP A 45 -11.16 -25.50 -25.71
N ILE A 46 -12.17 -25.90 -24.93
CA ILE A 46 -13.56 -25.49 -25.18
C ILE A 46 -13.74 -24.02 -24.79
N GLU A 47 -14.23 -23.21 -25.73
CA GLU A 47 -14.46 -21.79 -25.53
C GLU A 47 -15.94 -21.48 -25.25
N PHE A 48 -16.21 -20.90 -24.08
CA PHE A 48 -17.52 -20.40 -23.69
C PHE A 48 -17.57 -18.87 -23.81
N HIS A 49 -18.62 -18.35 -24.46
CA HIS A 49 -18.92 -16.93 -24.53
C HIS A 49 -20.14 -16.67 -23.66
N ILE A 50 -19.91 -16.27 -22.42
CA ILE A 50 -20.98 -16.09 -21.43
C ILE A 50 -21.24 -14.60 -21.23
N SER A 51 -22.47 -14.17 -21.49
CA SER A 51 -22.90 -12.79 -21.32
C SER A 51 -23.70 -12.55 -20.05
N SER A 52 -24.09 -13.62 -19.34
CA SER A 52 -24.94 -13.53 -18.15
C SER A 52 -24.21 -13.98 -16.89
N VAL A 53 -24.52 -13.30 -15.78
CA VAL A 53 -23.97 -13.61 -14.45
C VAL A 53 -25.10 -13.80 -13.44
N THR A 54 -24.81 -14.57 -12.40
CA THR A 54 -25.78 -14.99 -11.39
C THR A 54 -25.26 -14.73 -9.97
N HIS A 55 -26.12 -14.19 -9.12
CA HIS A 55 -25.91 -14.17 -7.67
C HIS A 55 -26.93 -15.09 -7.01
N VAL A 56 -26.46 -15.96 -6.11
CA VAL A 56 -27.31 -16.90 -5.39
C VAL A 56 -27.20 -16.64 -3.90
N THR A 57 -28.35 -16.54 -3.23
CA THR A 57 -28.43 -16.19 -1.83
C THR A 57 -29.50 -16.97 -1.06
N THR A 58 -29.40 -16.95 0.26
CA THR A 58 -30.37 -17.56 1.18
C THR A 58 -31.58 -16.64 1.39
N LYS A 59 -32.60 -17.11 2.13
CA LYS A 59 -33.75 -16.26 2.47
C LYS A 59 -33.33 -14.98 3.21
N SER A 60 -32.43 -15.11 4.19
CA SER A 60 -31.88 -13.97 4.93
C SER A 60 -31.12 -13.00 4.02
N GLY A 61 -30.34 -13.49 3.06
CA GLY A 61 -29.66 -12.61 2.11
C GLY A 61 -30.61 -11.95 1.11
N LEU A 62 -31.70 -12.62 0.70
CA LEU A 62 -32.77 -11.98 -0.08
C LEU A 62 -33.41 -10.84 0.71
N ASP A 63 -33.78 -11.08 1.97
CA ASP A 63 -34.40 -10.07 2.83
C ASP A 63 -33.46 -8.87 3.00
N GLY A 64 -32.16 -9.11 3.23
CA GLY A 64 -31.17 -8.03 3.31
C GLY A 64 -31.01 -7.22 2.01
N ILE A 65 -31.14 -7.85 0.84
CA ILE A 65 -31.12 -7.15 -0.45
C ILE A 65 -32.36 -6.26 -0.60
N LEU A 66 -33.54 -6.79 -0.25
CA LEU A 66 -34.80 -6.05 -0.36
C LEU A 66 -34.85 -4.88 0.64
N ASP A 67 -34.46 -5.11 1.89
CA ASP A 67 -34.46 -4.11 2.95
C ASP A 67 -33.48 -2.97 2.68
N SER A 68 -32.37 -3.27 2.00
CA SER A 68 -31.38 -2.25 1.63
C SER A 68 -31.59 -1.63 0.25
N GLY A 69 -32.59 -2.09 -0.50
CA GLY A 69 -32.86 -1.62 -1.85
C GLY A 69 -31.79 -1.98 -2.88
N GLY A 70 -30.92 -2.96 -2.61
CA GLY A 70 -29.81 -3.32 -3.49
C GLY A 70 -28.86 -4.37 -2.94
N PHE A 71 -27.82 -4.70 -3.72
CA PHE A 71 -26.77 -5.63 -3.30
C PHE A 71 -25.68 -4.89 -2.51
N LYS A 72 -25.22 -5.48 -1.42
CA LYS A 72 -24.10 -4.95 -0.61
C LYS A 72 -22.90 -5.88 -0.67
N GLY A 73 -21.70 -5.30 -0.67
CA GLY A 73 -20.46 -6.06 -0.53
C GLY A 73 -20.41 -6.77 0.81
N GLY A 74 -19.91 -8.01 0.83
CA GLY A 74 -19.69 -8.78 2.05
C GLY A 74 -18.38 -8.41 2.74
N GLU A 75 -17.82 -9.34 3.53
CA GLU A 75 -16.48 -9.18 4.11
C GLU A 75 -15.46 -8.82 3.01
N LYS A 76 -14.67 -7.75 3.24
CA LYS A 76 -13.76 -7.11 2.28
C LYS A 76 -14.42 -6.30 1.16
N SER A 77 -15.69 -5.91 1.33
CA SER A 77 -16.43 -5.05 0.39
C SER A 77 -16.58 -5.66 -1.01
N LEU A 78 -16.55 -7.00 -1.11
CA LEU A 78 -16.68 -7.72 -2.38
C LEU A 78 -18.08 -8.32 -2.55
N LEU A 79 -18.61 -8.25 -3.78
CA LEU A 79 -19.84 -8.93 -4.19
C LEU A 79 -19.51 -10.00 -5.23
N TRP A 80 -19.86 -11.25 -4.93
CA TRP A 80 -19.51 -12.40 -5.75
C TRP A 80 -20.62 -12.76 -6.73
N TRP A 81 -20.24 -12.92 -7.99
CA TRP A 81 -21.09 -13.36 -9.09
C TRP A 81 -20.52 -14.64 -9.70
N GLY A 82 -21.39 -15.61 -10.00
CA GLY A 82 -21.06 -16.78 -10.81
C GLY A 82 -21.42 -16.53 -12.27
N LEU A 83 -20.81 -17.27 -13.19
CA LEU A 83 -21.26 -17.32 -14.58
C LEU A 83 -22.62 -18.03 -14.66
N ALA A 84 -23.56 -17.44 -15.39
CA ALA A 84 -24.84 -18.07 -15.66
C ALA A 84 -24.73 -18.78 -17.01
N ILE A 85 -24.41 -20.08 -16.97
CA ILE A 85 -24.26 -20.92 -18.17
C ILE A 85 -25.53 -21.74 -18.34
N ASP A 86 -26.15 -21.66 -19.51
CA ASP A 86 -27.33 -22.45 -19.85
C ASP A 86 -27.07 -23.50 -20.96
N HIS A 87 -28.14 -24.16 -21.42
CA HIS A 87 -28.05 -25.19 -22.45
C HIS A 87 -27.68 -24.64 -23.83
N ASP A 88 -28.08 -23.41 -24.14
CA ASP A 88 -27.75 -22.78 -25.42
C ASP A 88 -26.28 -22.37 -25.43
N ASP A 89 -25.75 -21.83 -24.31
CA ASP A 89 -24.31 -21.54 -24.17
C ASP A 89 -23.44 -22.78 -24.41
N ILE A 90 -23.85 -23.92 -23.85
CA ILE A 90 -23.16 -25.21 -24.04
C ILE A 90 -23.23 -25.64 -25.50
N ARG A 91 -24.39 -25.50 -26.17
CA ARG A 91 -24.53 -25.87 -27.58
C ARG A 91 -23.63 -25.01 -28.47
N VAL A 92 -23.61 -23.70 -28.26
CA VAL A 92 -22.77 -22.79 -29.06
C VAL A 92 -21.28 -23.04 -28.81
N ALA A 93 -20.87 -23.36 -27.58
CA ALA A 93 -19.50 -23.77 -27.27
C ALA A 93 -19.11 -25.08 -27.97
N GLU A 94 -20.04 -26.04 -28.05
CA GLU A 94 -19.83 -27.30 -28.79
C GLU A 94 -19.66 -27.04 -30.28
N ASP A 95 -20.50 -26.19 -30.88
CA ASP A 95 -20.40 -25.84 -32.30
C ASP A 95 -19.04 -25.22 -32.62
N ARG A 96 -18.58 -24.23 -31.84
CA ARG A 96 -17.25 -23.61 -31.97
C ARG A 96 -16.12 -24.63 -31.86
N TYR A 97 -16.20 -25.52 -30.86
CA TYR A 97 -15.19 -26.57 -30.65
C TYR A 97 -15.10 -27.50 -31.88
N LEU A 98 -16.24 -27.90 -32.43
CA LEU A 98 -16.28 -28.77 -33.60
C LEU A 98 -15.87 -28.04 -34.89
N GLU A 99 -16.13 -26.74 -35.02
CA GLU A 99 -15.63 -25.92 -36.14
C GLU A 99 -14.10 -25.78 -36.10
N LYS A 100 -13.51 -25.70 -34.91
CA LYS A 100 -12.05 -25.66 -34.74
C LYS A 100 -11.39 -26.97 -35.19
N ILE A 101 -11.99 -28.11 -34.87
CA ILE A 101 -11.40 -29.43 -35.16
C ILE A 101 -11.75 -29.90 -36.57
N PHE A 102 -12.94 -29.55 -37.05
CA PHE A 102 -13.46 -29.94 -38.36
C PHE A 102 -14.01 -28.70 -39.07
N PRO A 103 -13.13 -27.84 -39.64
CA PRO A 103 -13.54 -26.60 -40.28
C PRO A 103 -14.40 -26.83 -41.53
N ASP A 104 -14.18 -27.93 -42.25
CA ASP A 104 -14.81 -28.21 -43.55
C ASP A 104 -16.10 -29.06 -43.44
N ARG A 105 -16.76 -29.10 -42.27
CA ARG A 105 -18.00 -29.89 -42.10
C ARG A 105 -19.13 -29.38 -42.97
N THR A 106 -19.73 -30.28 -43.74
CA THR A 106 -20.95 -29.99 -44.52
C THR A 106 -22.16 -29.78 -43.60
N PRO A 107 -23.22 -29.09 -44.05
CA PRO A 107 -24.45 -28.93 -43.29
C PRO A 107 -25.08 -30.25 -42.82
N GLU A 108 -25.00 -31.31 -43.63
CA GLU A 108 -25.50 -32.64 -43.30
C GLU A 108 -24.71 -33.27 -42.15
N GLN A 109 -23.37 -33.14 -42.18
CA GLN A 109 -22.51 -33.61 -41.11
C GLN A 109 -22.76 -32.86 -39.78
N ARG A 110 -23.10 -31.56 -39.85
CA ARG A 110 -23.51 -30.78 -38.67
C ARG A 110 -24.82 -31.29 -38.08
N GLN A 111 -25.80 -31.62 -38.92
CA GLN A 111 -27.09 -32.16 -38.46
C GLN A 111 -26.99 -33.58 -37.88
N MET A 112 -26.06 -34.40 -38.38
CA MET A 112 -25.83 -35.75 -37.86
C MET A 112 -25.13 -35.78 -36.49
N GLN A 113 -24.43 -34.69 -36.12
CA GLN A 113 -23.71 -34.61 -34.87
C GLN A 113 -24.68 -34.53 -33.68
N LYS A 114 -24.61 -35.52 -32.79
CA LYS A 114 -25.37 -35.51 -31.54
C LYS A 114 -24.67 -34.64 -30.50
N PRO A 115 -25.42 -33.83 -29.72
CA PRO A 115 -24.87 -33.09 -28.59
C PRO A 115 -24.13 -34.00 -27.62
N PHE A 116 -22.91 -33.64 -27.27
CA PHE A 116 -22.05 -34.43 -26.38
C PHE A 116 -21.47 -33.62 -25.23
N LEU A 117 -21.23 -32.32 -25.42
CA LEU A 117 -20.56 -31.46 -24.45
C LEU A 117 -21.35 -31.35 -23.14
N SER A 118 -22.68 -31.35 -23.22
CA SER A 118 -23.57 -31.36 -22.06
C SER A 118 -23.34 -32.56 -21.12
N LYS A 119 -22.83 -33.68 -21.63
CA LYS A 119 -22.48 -34.87 -20.83
C LYS A 119 -21.23 -34.64 -19.97
N PHE A 120 -20.37 -33.70 -20.36
CA PHE A 120 -19.17 -33.29 -19.63
C PHE A 120 -19.43 -32.13 -18.66
N CYS A 121 -20.51 -31.34 -18.87
CA CYS A 121 -20.92 -30.21 -18.03
C CYS A 121 -21.64 -30.63 -16.73
N THR A 122 -21.03 -31.52 -15.93
CA THR A 122 -21.67 -32.06 -14.71
C THR A 122 -21.30 -31.29 -13.43
N SER A 123 -20.34 -30.37 -13.50
CA SER A 123 -19.89 -29.53 -12.38
C SER A 123 -21.04 -28.65 -11.83
N PRO A 124 -21.03 -28.30 -10.52
CA PRO A 124 -21.99 -27.36 -9.95
C PRO A 124 -22.11 -26.03 -10.70
N ALA A 125 -21.07 -25.59 -11.42
CA ALA A 125 -21.10 -24.37 -12.23
C ALA A 125 -22.15 -24.40 -13.37
N PHE A 126 -22.53 -25.59 -13.84
CA PHE A 126 -23.51 -25.79 -14.92
C PHE A 126 -24.90 -26.20 -14.40
N ARG A 127 -25.10 -26.25 -13.08
CA ARG A 127 -26.37 -26.70 -12.47
C ARG A 127 -27.26 -25.51 -12.10
N LYS A 128 -28.57 -25.67 -12.28
CA LYS A 128 -29.57 -24.73 -11.77
C LYS A 128 -29.64 -24.73 -10.24
N ALA A 129 -29.50 -25.90 -9.62
CA ALA A 129 -29.44 -26.05 -8.18
C ALA A 129 -28.10 -25.51 -7.62
N SER A 130 -28.17 -24.76 -6.52
CA SER A 130 -27.01 -24.18 -5.85
C SER A 130 -26.99 -24.59 -4.39
N ARG A 131 -25.79 -24.87 -3.87
CA ARG A 131 -25.56 -25.09 -2.44
C ARG A 131 -25.51 -23.78 -1.64
N TYR A 132 -25.50 -22.63 -2.31
CA TYR A 132 -25.35 -21.31 -1.71
C TYR A 132 -26.68 -20.64 -1.38
N GLY A 133 -27.81 -21.24 -1.80
CA GLY A 133 -29.14 -20.72 -1.54
C GLY A 133 -30.13 -21.06 -2.65
N ASN A 134 -31.39 -20.70 -2.40
CA ASN A 134 -32.52 -21.02 -3.28
C ASN A 134 -33.02 -19.82 -4.09
N PHE A 135 -32.51 -18.62 -3.79
CA PHE A 135 -32.89 -17.39 -4.49
C PHE A 135 -31.78 -17.00 -5.44
N ARG A 136 -32.13 -16.83 -6.72
CA ARG A 136 -31.18 -16.57 -7.80
C ARG A 136 -31.57 -15.27 -8.51
N PHE A 137 -30.61 -14.36 -8.61
CA PHE A 137 -30.69 -13.18 -9.47
C PHE A 137 -29.78 -13.38 -10.67
N THR A 138 -30.30 -13.13 -11.87
CA THR A 138 -29.54 -13.22 -13.12
C THR A 138 -29.57 -11.87 -13.81
N PHE A 139 -28.41 -11.39 -14.25
CA PHE A 139 -28.26 -10.15 -15.01
C PHE A 139 -27.38 -10.38 -16.22
N SER A 140 -27.57 -9.57 -17.26
CA SER A 140 -26.54 -9.40 -18.27
C SER A 140 -25.31 -8.78 -17.60
N LEU A 141 -24.13 -9.28 -17.94
CA LEU A 141 -22.85 -8.70 -17.53
C LEU A 141 -22.76 -7.24 -17.98
N SER A 142 -23.27 -6.90 -19.17
CA SER A 142 -23.26 -5.52 -19.67
C SER A 142 -24.08 -4.57 -18.79
N ASP A 143 -25.27 -5.01 -18.37
CA ASP A 143 -26.17 -4.19 -17.56
C ASP A 143 -25.63 -4.05 -16.15
N LEU A 144 -25.08 -5.13 -15.59
CA LEU A 144 -24.44 -5.11 -14.28
C LEU A 144 -23.22 -4.17 -14.28
N LEU A 145 -22.37 -4.23 -15.31
CA LEU A 145 -21.23 -3.33 -15.49
C LEU A 145 -21.68 -1.87 -15.63
N LYS A 146 -22.75 -1.62 -16.38
CA LYS A 146 -23.32 -0.27 -16.55
C LYS A 146 -23.86 0.27 -15.22
N MET A 147 -24.59 -0.54 -14.46
CA MET A 147 -25.10 -0.14 -13.14
C MET A 147 -23.95 0.13 -12.17
N TYR A 148 -22.94 -0.73 -12.16
CA TYR A 148 -21.74 -0.56 -11.33
C TYR A 148 -20.98 0.72 -11.72
N SER A 149 -20.83 0.97 -13.03
CA SER A 149 -20.24 2.20 -13.56
C SER A 149 -20.93 3.45 -13.02
N GLN A 150 -22.27 3.49 -13.11
CA GLN A 150 -23.06 4.66 -12.71
C GLN A 150 -23.10 4.87 -11.20
N GLN A 151 -23.23 3.80 -10.42
CA GLN A 151 -23.48 3.89 -8.97
C GLN A 151 -22.21 3.92 -8.15
N ILE A 152 -21.15 3.25 -8.62
CA ILE A 152 -19.89 3.08 -7.87
C ILE A 152 -18.75 3.80 -8.57
N CYS A 153 -18.69 3.76 -9.90
CA CYS A 153 -17.57 4.34 -10.65
C CYS A 153 -17.76 5.78 -11.15
N GLY A 154 -18.75 6.53 -10.65
CA GLY A 154 -19.00 7.90 -11.10
C GLY A 154 -19.27 8.05 -12.60
N GLY A 155 -19.70 6.97 -13.28
CA GLY A 155 -19.95 6.92 -14.72
C GLY A 155 -18.78 6.41 -15.58
N GLU A 156 -17.63 6.06 -15.00
CA GLU A 156 -16.50 5.50 -15.73
C GLU A 156 -16.65 4.00 -16.03
N GLU A 157 -16.07 3.52 -17.13
CA GLU A 157 -16.13 2.11 -17.52
C GLU A 157 -15.35 1.22 -16.52
N PRO A 158 -15.97 0.17 -15.93
CA PRO A 158 -15.29 -0.65 -14.93
C PRO A 158 -14.19 -1.50 -15.55
N VAL A 159 -13.02 -1.59 -14.89
CA VAL A 159 -11.91 -2.43 -15.35
C VAL A 159 -11.99 -3.81 -14.69
N LEU A 160 -12.06 -4.85 -15.53
CA LEU A 160 -11.99 -6.25 -15.12
C LEU A 160 -10.55 -6.67 -14.84
N ARG A 161 -10.28 -7.21 -13.66
CA ARG A 161 -8.96 -7.74 -13.28
C ARG A 161 -9.09 -9.14 -12.70
N VAL A 162 -8.09 -9.97 -12.95
CA VAL A 162 -7.99 -11.28 -12.31
C VAL A 162 -7.74 -11.08 -10.81
N TYR A 163 -8.66 -11.55 -9.98
CA TYR A 163 -8.53 -11.52 -8.52
C TYR A 163 -7.57 -12.62 -8.05
N GLY A 164 -7.74 -13.81 -8.63
CA GLY A 164 -6.90 -14.97 -8.34
C GLY A 164 -7.56 -16.28 -8.74
N THR A 165 -6.94 -17.38 -8.35
CA THR A 165 -7.51 -18.72 -8.51
C THR A 165 -7.63 -19.38 -7.14
N THR A 166 -8.83 -19.84 -6.80
CA THR A 166 -9.05 -20.66 -5.60
C THR A 166 -9.14 -22.11 -6.00
N VAL A 167 -8.40 -22.98 -5.29
CA VAL A 167 -8.41 -24.42 -5.50
C VAL A 167 -8.76 -25.10 -4.19
N TYR A 168 -9.84 -25.88 -4.17
CA TYR A 168 -10.23 -26.69 -3.01
C TYR A 168 -10.97 -27.94 -3.45
N LYS A 169 -10.65 -29.08 -2.81
CA LYS A 169 -11.23 -30.41 -3.08
C LYS A 169 -11.17 -30.84 -4.56
N GLN A 170 -12.18 -30.53 -5.36
CA GLN A 170 -12.32 -30.88 -6.78
C GLN A 170 -12.67 -29.66 -7.64
N GLU A 171 -12.64 -28.45 -7.06
CA GLU A 171 -13.05 -27.21 -7.73
C GLU A 171 -11.84 -26.30 -7.94
N ILE A 172 -11.72 -25.79 -9.16
CA ILE A 172 -10.82 -24.70 -9.53
C ILE A 172 -11.71 -23.52 -9.88
N ILE A 173 -11.58 -22.42 -9.14
CA ILE A 173 -12.40 -21.22 -9.31
C ILE A 173 -11.47 -20.06 -9.69
N PRO A 174 -11.36 -19.76 -11.00
CA PRO A 174 -10.84 -18.49 -11.46
C PRO A 174 -11.78 -17.38 -11.02
N GLN A 175 -11.24 -16.35 -10.39
CA GLN A 175 -11.99 -15.21 -9.89
C GLN A 175 -11.55 -13.95 -10.61
N ILE A 176 -12.53 -13.23 -11.13
CA ILE A 176 -12.35 -11.92 -11.76
C ILE A 176 -13.11 -10.93 -10.87
N PHE A 177 -12.47 -9.84 -10.49
CA PHE A 177 -13.09 -8.76 -9.74
C PHE A 177 -13.07 -7.47 -10.54
N HIS A 178 -13.88 -6.52 -10.09
CA HIS A 178 -14.00 -5.20 -10.69
C HIS A 178 -13.37 -4.19 -9.75
N HIS A 179 -12.60 -3.26 -10.30
CA HIS A 179 -11.98 -2.18 -9.54
C HIS A 179 -12.44 -0.84 -10.10
N PHE A 180 -12.79 0.10 -9.23
CA PHE A 180 -13.05 1.49 -9.61
C PHE A 180 -11.71 2.21 -9.84
N HIS A 181 -11.57 2.87 -10.99
CA HIS A 181 -10.45 3.79 -11.25
C HIS A 181 -10.78 5.15 -10.64
N GLN A 182 -10.06 5.53 -9.58
CA GLN A 182 -9.60 6.92 -9.52
C GLN A 182 -8.51 7.06 -10.58
N ALA A 183 -8.63 8.10 -11.41
CA ALA A 183 -7.85 8.29 -12.62
C ALA A 183 -6.32 8.14 -12.41
N ALA A 184 -5.71 7.43 -13.36
CA ALA A 184 -4.27 7.34 -13.64
C ALA A 184 -3.38 6.56 -12.63
N VAL A 185 -3.46 5.22 -12.65
CA VAL A 185 -2.34 4.34 -12.28
C VAL A 185 -2.18 3.19 -13.30
N SER A 186 -0.96 3.07 -13.82
CA SER A 186 -0.38 1.98 -14.61
C SER A 186 -0.83 1.78 -16.07
N LYS A 187 -0.17 2.50 -16.99
CA LYS A 187 0.32 1.83 -18.20
C LYS A 187 1.41 0.82 -17.77
N LEU A 188 1.28 -0.40 -18.27
CA LEU A 188 2.18 -1.57 -18.17
C LEU A 188 2.16 -2.35 -16.84
N GLY A 189 1.46 -3.49 -16.89
CA GLY A 189 1.66 -4.66 -16.03
C GLY A 189 2.98 -5.39 -16.34
N THR A 190 4.09 -4.70 -16.15
CA THR A 190 5.36 -5.33 -15.81
C THR A 190 5.64 -4.98 -14.36
N LYS A 191 5.77 -6.00 -13.50
CA LYS A 191 6.29 -5.86 -12.13
C LYS A 191 7.55 -4.99 -12.24
N ARG A 192 7.50 -3.71 -11.81
CA ARG A 192 8.65 -2.81 -11.98
C ARG A 192 9.74 -3.30 -11.04
N GLU A 193 10.72 -4.01 -11.60
CA GLU A 193 11.83 -4.57 -10.84
C GLU A 193 12.54 -3.48 -10.04
N MET A 194 12.94 -3.83 -8.82
CA MET A 194 13.75 -2.99 -7.95
C MET A 194 15.10 -2.71 -8.63
N LYS A 195 15.47 -1.45 -8.80
CA LYS A 195 16.76 -1.01 -9.39
C LYS A 195 17.73 -0.56 -8.30
N CYS A 196 19.02 -0.58 -8.59
CA CYS A 196 20.05 -0.09 -7.67
C CYS A 196 20.60 1.26 -8.14
N ARG A 197 20.82 2.20 -7.21
CA ARG A 197 21.58 3.43 -7.48
C ARG A 197 22.43 3.85 -6.29
N LYS A 198 23.32 4.82 -6.50
CA LYS A 198 23.93 5.62 -5.43
C LYS A 198 23.21 6.96 -5.37
N ASN A 199 22.76 7.36 -4.18
CA ASN A 199 22.15 8.68 -4.01
C ASN A 199 23.21 9.80 -3.93
N ALA A 200 22.76 11.03 -3.73
CA ALA A 200 23.64 12.22 -3.65
C ALA A 200 24.69 12.12 -2.54
N ARG A 201 24.44 11.28 -1.53
CA ARG A 201 25.35 11.03 -0.40
C ARG A 201 26.25 9.82 -0.64
N PHE A 202 26.30 9.31 -1.87
CA PHE A 202 27.03 8.10 -2.27
C PHE A 202 26.58 6.83 -1.53
N VAL A 203 25.40 6.86 -0.90
CA VAL A 203 24.81 5.69 -0.24
C VAL A 203 24.12 4.84 -1.29
N LYS A 204 24.42 3.54 -1.29
CA LYS A 204 23.76 2.56 -2.16
C LYS A 204 22.34 2.34 -1.68
N GLU A 205 21.37 2.45 -2.58
CA GLU A 205 19.96 2.23 -2.30
C GLU A 205 19.32 1.38 -3.39
N THR A 206 18.25 0.69 -3.03
CA THR A 206 17.40 -0.03 -3.97
C THR A 206 16.10 0.73 -4.09
N PHE A 207 15.54 0.88 -5.29
CA PHE A 207 14.32 1.64 -5.46
C PHE A 207 13.41 1.06 -6.53
N SER A 208 12.12 1.31 -6.40
CA SER A 208 11.12 1.07 -7.44
C SER A 208 10.39 2.38 -7.74
N SER A 209 10.33 2.75 -9.01
CA SER A 209 9.84 4.06 -9.45
C SER A 209 8.38 3.98 -9.88
N GLY A 210 7.56 4.95 -9.45
CA GLY A 210 6.12 5.07 -9.70
C GLY A 210 5.25 4.07 -8.97
N GLU A 211 5.71 3.51 -7.85
CA GLU A 211 4.96 2.54 -7.05
C GLU A 211 5.35 2.65 -5.57
N HIS A 212 4.36 2.54 -4.68
CA HIS A 212 4.55 2.26 -3.26
C HIS A 212 4.38 0.77 -3.00
N LYS A 213 5.48 0.02 -2.96
CA LYS A 213 5.47 -1.43 -2.77
C LYS A 213 5.28 -1.76 -1.29
N ASN A 214 4.15 -2.37 -0.96
CA ASN A 214 3.92 -2.83 0.40
C ASN A 214 4.96 -3.88 0.85
N ILE A 215 5.17 -4.02 2.17
CA ILE A 215 6.21 -4.88 2.74
C ILE A 215 6.07 -6.35 2.29
N THR A 216 4.85 -6.84 2.09
CA THR A 216 4.56 -8.19 1.59
C THR A 216 5.07 -8.39 0.17
N THR A 217 4.93 -7.38 -0.69
CA THR A 217 5.45 -7.36 -2.06
C THR A 217 6.98 -7.26 -2.06
N ILE A 218 7.54 -6.45 -1.16
CA ILE A 218 9.00 -6.30 -0.96
C ILE A 218 9.64 -7.65 -0.54
N LYS A 219 8.99 -8.42 0.34
CA LYS A 219 9.45 -9.76 0.76
C LYS A 219 9.58 -10.76 -0.39
N GLN A 220 8.86 -10.55 -1.48
CA GLN A 220 8.82 -11.43 -2.66
C GLN A 220 9.71 -10.92 -3.81
N ASP A 221 10.51 -9.88 -3.57
CA ASP A 221 11.37 -9.28 -4.59
C ASP A 221 12.75 -9.97 -4.62
N ASN A 222 12.99 -10.75 -5.67
CA ASN A 222 14.23 -11.52 -5.84
C ASN A 222 15.49 -10.62 -5.87
N THR A 223 15.38 -9.37 -6.33
CA THR A 223 16.52 -8.44 -6.34
C THR A 223 16.93 -8.04 -4.92
N LEU A 224 15.97 -7.91 -4.01
CA LEU A 224 16.25 -7.64 -2.60
C LEU A 224 16.72 -8.89 -1.85
N LEU A 225 16.13 -10.05 -2.15
CA LEU A 225 16.55 -11.33 -1.57
C LEU A 225 17.97 -11.73 -1.98
N GLY A 226 18.42 -11.31 -3.17
CA GLY A 226 19.81 -11.47 -3.59
C GLY A 226 20.83 -10.60 -2.85
N LYS A 227 20.40 -9.65 -2.02
CA LYS A 227 21.29 -8.76 -1.24
C LYS A 227 21.34 -9.20 0.21
N ALA A 228 22.41 -9.88 0.61
CA ALA A 228 22.59 -10.42 1.96
C ALA A 228 22.33 -9.41 3.09
N GLU A 229 22.67 -8.12 2.90
CA GLU A 229 22.41 -7.08 3.89
C GLU A 229 20.92 -6.77 4.15
N ILE A 230 20.05 -6.96 3.15
CA ILE A 230 18.60 -6.69 3.24
C ILE A 230 17.86 -8.01 3.49
N ALA A 231 18.25 -9.07 2.79
CA ALA A 231 17.67 -10.40 2.89
C ALA A 231 17.62 -10.90 4.34
N ARG A 232 18.68 -10.67 5.13
CA ARG A 232 18.75 -11.08 6.54
C ARG A 232 17.61 -10.52 7.41
N TYR A 233 17.05 -9.38 7.02
CA TYR A 233 15.95 -8.73 7.74
C TYR A 233 14.61 -9.11 7.09
N LEU A 234 14.50 -9.06 5.76
CA LEU A 234 13.26 -9.39 5.05
C LEU A 234 12.84 -10.86 5.21
N SER A 235 13.79 -11.80 5.29
CA SER A 235 13.51 -13.24 5.35
C SER A 235 13.23 -13.76 6.76
N ARG A 236 13.18 -12.89 7.77
CA ARG A 236 12.83 -13.26 9.15
C ARG A 236 11.38 -13.76 9.20
N GLN A 237 11.20 -14.96 9.72
CA GLN A 237 9.89 -15.65 9.86
C GLN A 237 9.43 -15.70 11.32
N ASP A 238 10.37 -15.54 12.25
CA ASP A 238 10.26 -15.58 13.71
C ASP A 238 9.87 -14.23 14.31
N ILE A 239 9.02 -13.48 13.61
CA ILE A 239 8.58 -12.15 14.07
C ILE A 239 7.38 -12.35 15.00
N PRO A 240 7.43 -11.86 16.25
CA PRO A 240 6.26 -11.85 17.12
C PRO A 240 5.04 -11.23 16.44
N PRO A 241 3.80 -11.65 16.80
CA PRO A 241 2.60 -11.03 16.26
C PRO A 241 2.66 -9.50 16.40
N TYR A 242 2.13 -8.80 15.41
CA TYR A 242 2.34 -7.36 15.24
C TYR A 242 1.05 -6.69 14.77
N PRO A 243 0.78 -5.42 15.14
CA PRO A 243 -0.36 -4.68 14.61
C PRO A 243 -0.31 -4.61 13.08
N GLU A 244 -1.27 -5.24 12.41
CA GLU A 244 -1.35 -5.24 10.96
C GLU A 244 -1.86 -3.89 10.44
N ALA A 245 -0.96 -3.10 9.85
CA ALA A 245 -1.25 -1.85 9.15
C ALA A 245 -2.11 -0.81 9.92
N PRO A 246 -1.71 -0.33 11.12
CA PRO A 246 -2.40 0.77 11.78
C PRO A 246 -2.43 2.03 10.92
N GLU A 247 -3.57 2.71 10.91
CA GLU A 247 -3.82 3.88 10.06
C GLU A 247 -3.50 5.18 10.81
N TYR A 248 -2.47 5.89 10.34
CA TYR A 248 -2.04 7.20 10.85
C TYR A 248 -2.56 8.32 9.95
N HIS A 249 -3.11 9.39 10.55
CA HIS A 249 -3.55 10.59 9.84
C HIS A 249 -2.62 11.74 10.22
N LEU A 250 -1.64 12.01 9.37
CA LEU A 250 -0.55 12.94 9.69
C LEU A 250 -0.79 14.28 9.00
N SER A 251 -1.04 15.31 9.80
CA SER A 251 -1.27 16.69 9.35
C SER A 251 -0.02 17.56 9.39
N LYS A 252 1.04 17.13 10.08
CA LYS A 252 2.29 17.88 10.24
C LYS A 252 3.34 17.35 9.28
N VAL A 253 4.23 18.25 8.87
CA VAL A 253 5.37 17.96 8.01
C VAL A 253 6.60 18.66 8.58
N ALA A 254 7.75 18.00 8.55
CA ALA A 254 8.99 18.53 9.08
C ALA A 254 10.12 18.53 8.05
N HIS A 255 10.93 19.58 8.08
CA HIS A 255 12.22 19.63 7.41
C HIS A 255 13.31 19.66 8.47
N VAL A 256 14.25 18.70 8.42
CA VAL A 256 15.38 18.67 9.36
C VAL A 256 16.69 18.94 8.64
N THR A 257 17.49 19.82 9.23
CA THR A 257 18.74 20.28 8.63
C THR A 257 19.85 20.49 9.66
N THR A 258 21.05 20.71 9.15
CA THR A 258 22.25 21.03 9.93
C THR A 258 22.36 22.53 10.16
N LYS A 259 23.28 22.98 11.03
CA LYS A 259 23.54 24.42 11.22
C LYS A 259 23.78 25.17 9.91
N ARG A 260 24.58 24.59 9.00
CA ARG A 260 24.83 25.18 7.68
C ARG A 260 23.55 25.34 6.86
N GLY A 261 22.63 24.38 6.95
CA GLY A 261 21.36 24.46 6.24
C GLY A 261 20.41 25.46 6.87
N LEU A 262 20.40 25.58 8.21
CA LEU A 262 19.70 26.66 8.90
C LEU A 262 20.20 28.03 8.42
N ASP A 263 21.52 28.23 8.39
CA ASP A 263 22.10 29.50 7.93
C ASP A 263 21.70 29.82 6.49
N GLY A 264 21.77 28.83 5.59
CA GLY A 264 21.32 28.99 4.21
C GLY A 264 19.83 29.32 4.09
N ILE A 265 18.97 28.73 4.93
CA ILE A 265 17.53 29.04 4.96
C ILE A 265 17.30 30.48 5.44
N LEU A 266 17.98 30.90 6.50
CA LEU A 266 17.85 32.26 7.04
C LEU A 266 18.41 33.33 6.09
N GLU A 267 19.51 33.03 5.39
CA GLU A 267 20.12 33.93 4.39
C GLU A 267 19.26 34.07 3.12
N SER A 268 18.65 32.98 2.66
CA SER A 268 17.81 32.97 1.44
C SER A 268 16.35 33.35 1.67
N GLY A 269 15.93 33.51 2.94
CA GLY A 269 14.54 33.82 3.32
C GLY A 269 13.58 32.64 3.18
N GLY A 270 14.08 31.42 2.94
CA GLY A 270 13.23 30.28 2.67
C GLY A 270 13.95 28.98 2.36
N PHE A 271 13.21 28.03 1.82
CA PHE A 271 13.70 26.68 1.54
C PHE A 271 13.99 26.51 0.04
N ASN A 272 15.18 26.01 -0.29
CA ASN A 272 15.56 25.70 -1.66
C ASN A 272 15.67 24.19 -1.88
N GLY A 273 15.45 23.75 -3.13
CA GLY A 273 15.55 22.34 -3.52
C GLY A 273 16.99 21.85 -3.76
N GLY A 274 17.98 22.73 -3.61
CA GLY A 274 19.37 22.48 -3.97
C GLY A 274 19.56 22.07 -5.43
N GLU A 275 20.66 21.37 -5.71
CA GLU A 275 21.03 20.89 -7.08
C GLU A 275 20.03 19.87 -7.67
N LYS A 276 19.16 19.29 -6.84
CA LYS A 276 18.19 18.27 -7.25
C LYS A 276 16.76 18.78 -7.30
N SER A 277 16.54 20.08 -7.08
CA SER A 277 15.21 20.69 -7.16
C SER A 277 14.18 20.03 -6.23
N PHE A 278 14.60 19.46 -5.09
CA PHE A 278 13.68 18.81 -4.14
C PHE A 278 13.90 19.29 -2.71
N LEU A 279 12.85 19.81 -2.10
CA LEU A 279 12.76 20.01 -0.66
C LEU A 279 12.20 18.74 -0.01
N TRP A 280 13.06 18.07 0.77
CA TRP A 280 12.73 16.82 1.44
C TRP A 280 12.14 17.07 2.82
N CYS A 281 11.01 16.43 3.09
CA CYS A 281 10.25 16.61 4.31
C CYS A 281 9.78 15.27 4.86
N ASN A 282 10.02 15.01 6.14
CA ASN A 282 9.48 13.85 6.84
C ASN A 282 8.11 14.17 7.45
N LEU A 283 7.35 13.13 7.79
CA LEU A 283 6.11 13.26 8.55
C LEU A 283 6.39 12.96 10.02
N PRO A 284 6.51 13.99 10.89
CA PRO A 284 6.65 13.73 12.32
C PRO A 284 5.37 13.08 12.84
N VAL A 285 5.53 12.06 13.68
CA VAL A 285 4.44 11.39 14.39
C VAL A 285 4.56 11.76 15.87
N ASP A 286 3.51 12.32 16.45
CA ASP A 286 3.44 12.62 17.87
C ASP A 286 2.58 11.62 18.65
N ASP A 287 2.52 11.81 19.98
CA ASP A 287 1.81 10.90 20.87
C ASP A 287 0.30 10.90 20.60
N ASP A 288 -0.26 12.02 20.14
CA ASP A 288 -1.68 12.13 19.77
C ASP A 288 -1.97 11.37 18.47
N ASP A 289 -1.06 11.45 17.48
CA ASP A 289 -1.16 10.67 16.25
C ASP A 289 -1.17 9.16 16.54
N ILE A 290 -0.31 8.69 17.46
CA ILE A 290 -0.23 7.29 17.89
C ILE A 290 -1.52 6.88 18.59
N ASN A 291 -2.01 7.68 19.55
CA ASN A 291 -3.25 7.37 20.27
C ASN A 291 -4.46 7.31 19.31
N ALA A 292 -4.54 8.25 18.35
CA ALA A 292 -5.59 8.26 17.36
C ALA A 292 -5.52 7.04 16.41
N ALA A 293 -4.30 6.64 16.01
CA ALA A 293 -4.09 5.44 15.21
C ALA A 293 -4.47 4.17 15.97
N GLU A 294 -4.17 4.10 17.27
CA GLU A 294 -4.57 3.00 18.13
C GLU A 294 -6.10 2.88 18.24
N HIS A 295 -6.79 4.01 18.46
CA HIS A 295 -8.24 4.02 18.48
C HIS A 295 -8.84 3.51 17.17
N ARG A 296 -8.36 3.99 16.01
CA ARG A 296 -8.82 3.51 14.69
C ARG A 296 -8.56 2.01 14.51
N TYR A 297 -7.37 1.54 14.89
CA TYR A 297 -7.00 0.14 14.81
C TYR A 297 -7.95 -0.73 15.65
N LEU A 298 -8.25 -0.31 16.88
CA LEU A 298 -9.14 -1.04 17.77
C LEU A 298 -10.60 -1.06 17.29
N GLU A 299 -11.14 0.06 16.79
CA GLU A 299 -12.50 0.08 16.23
C GLU A 299 -12.59 -0.74 14.93
N LYS A 300 -11.48 -0.91 14.19
CA LYS A 300 -11.40 -1.76 13.01
C LYS A 300 -11.49 -3.25 13.36
N ILE A 301 -10.76 -3.70 14.40
CA ILE A 301 -10.75 -5.12 14.78
C ILE A 301 -11.90 -5.50 15.73
N PHE A 302 -12.44 -4.54 16.48
CA PHE A 302 -13.55 -4.71 17.42
C PHE A 302 -14.60 -3.59 17.26
N PRO A 303 -15.47 -3.66 16.23
CA PRO A 303 -16.43 -2.60 15.93
C PRO A 303 -17.54 -2.45 16.99
N ASP A 304 -17.86 -3.53 17.72
CA ASP A 304 -19.01 -3.59 18.63
C ASP A 304 -18.64 -3.44 20.12
N ARG A 305 -17.52 -2.77 20.43
CA ARG A 305 -17.08 -2.60 21.82
C ARG A 305 -18.06 -1.78 22.66
N THR A 306 -18.27 -2.20 23.90
CA THR A 306 -19.01 -1.41 24.90
C THR A 306 -18.15 -0.25 25.45
N PRO A 307 -18.74 0.79 26.05
CA PRO A 307 -17.99 1.86 26.72
C PRO A 307 -17.02 1.34 27.79
N GLU A 308 -17.42 0.32 28.55
CA GLU A 308 -16.60 -0.30 29.60
C GLU A 308 -15.35 -0.98 29.01
N GLN A 309 -15.52 -1.71 27.90
CA GLN A 309 -14.40 -2.34 27.18
C GLN A 309 -13.41 -1.29 26.64
N ARG A 310 -13.92 -0.16 26.11
CA ARG A 310 -13.06 0.95 25.68
C ARG A 310 -12.26 1.54 26.84
N GLN A 311 -12.87 1.66 28.02
CA GLN A 311 -12.21 2.21 29.21
C GLN A 311 -11.15 1.25 29.80
N MET A 312 -11.36 -0.06 29.67
CA MET A 312 -10.40 -1.07 30.15
C MET A 312 -9.15 -1.18 29.27
N GLN A 313 -9.23 -0.77 27.99
CA GLN A 313 -8.13 -0.83 27.06
C GLN A 313 -6.96 0.04 27.53
N GLN A 314 -5.78 -0.56 27.64
CA GLN A 314 -4.53 0.14 27.93
C GLN A 314 -3.80 0.49 26.63
N PRO A 315 -3.10 1.63 26.57
CA PRO A 315 -2.27 1.97 25.43
C PRO A 315 -1.21 0.89 25.15
N PHE A 316 -1.10 0.45 23.90
CA PHE A 316 -0.20 -0.61 23.48
C PHE A 316 0.60 -0.25 22.22
N LEU A 317 0.06 0.56 21.31
CA LEU A 317 0.65 0.84 20.01
C LEU A 317 1.99 1.57 20.12
N SER A 318 2.13 2.45 21.13
CA SER A 318 3.38 3.14 21.45
C SER A 318 4.55 2.21 21.77
N LYS A 319 4.28 0.97 22.20
CA LYS A 319 5.32 -0.05 22.43
C LYS A 319 5.86 -0.65 21.13
N PHE A 320 5.14 -0.49 20.01
CA PHE A 320 5.53 -0.94 18.68
C PHE A 320 6.13 0.19 17.81
N THR A 321 6.09 1.45 18.25
CA THR A 321 6.58 2.61 17.48
C THR A 321 8.03 2.97 17.83
N THR A 322 8.94 2.00 17.76
CA THR A 322 10.33 2.15 18.22
C THR A 322 11.31 2.57 17.11
N SER A 323 10.88 2.58 15.84
CA SER A 323 11.72 2.94 14.71
C SER A 323 12.06 4.44 14.68
N PRO A 324 13.13 4.84 13.95
CA PRO A 324 13.50 6.24 13.82
C PRO A 324 12.39 7.16 13.29
N ALA A 325 11.39 6.63 12.57
CA ALA A 325 10.27 7.43 12.06
C ALA A 325 9.38 8.01 13.18
N PHE A 326 9.31 7.34 14.33
CA PHE A 326 8.49 7.72 15.49
C PHE A 326 9.30 8.42 16.59
N ARG A 327 10.60 8.63 16.37
CA ARG A 327 11.47 9.26 17.38
C ARG A 327 11.46 10.78 17.25
N LYS A 328 11.54 11.45 18.40
CA LYS A 328 11.76 12.91 18.45
C LYS A 328 13.17 13.29 17.98
N ALA A 329 14.16 12.40 18.13
CA ALA A 329 15.50 12.58 17.59
C ALA A 329 15.53 12.50 16.06
N SER A 330 16.53 13.09 15.41
CA SER A 330 16.69 13.08 13.96
C SER A 330 18.05 12.53 13.51
N ARG A 331 18.02 11.87 12.34
CA ARG A 331 19.19 11.30 11.64
C ARG A 331 19.81 12.27 10.63
N PHE A 332 19.15 13.42 10.38
CA PHE A 332 19.45 14.32 9.27
C PHE A 332 19.95 15.71 9.70
N GLY A 333 19.98 15.97 11.01
CA GLY A 333 20.34 17.25 11.58
C GLY A 333 19.63 17.47 12.92
N ASN A 334 19.94 18.56 13.59
CA ASN A 334 19.38 18.91 14.90
C ASN A 334 18.46 20.14 14.85
N PHE A 335 18.29 20.78 13.69
CA PHE A 335 17.36 21.90 13.49
C PHE A 335 16.15 21.42 12.70
N ARG A 336 14.97 21.51 13.30
CA ARG A 336 13.71 21.01 12.75
C ARG A 336 12.73 22.16 12.56
N PHE A 337 12.29 22.34 11.32
CA PHE A 337 11.14 23.18 11.00
C PHE A 337 9.92 22.30 10.88
N THR A 338 8.84 22.59 11.60
CA THR A 338 7.59 21.81 11.54
C THR A 338 6.45 22.72 11.12
N PHE A 339 5.68 22.30 10.11
CA PHE A 339 4.55 23.06 9.56
C PHE A 339 3.30 22.20 9.52
N ILE A 340 2.13 22.83 9.48
CA ILE A 340 0.90 22.17 9.06
C ILE A 340 0.97 21.95 7.54
N LEU A 341 0.72 20.72 7.10
CA LEU A 341 0.85 20.31 5.71
C LEU A 341 -0.09 21.08 4.78
N SER A 342 -1.34 21.31 5.20
CA SER A 342 -2.30 22.09 4.40
C SER A 342 -1.84 23.52 4.18
N ASP A 343 -1.23 24.15 5.19
CA ASP A 343 -0.71 25.52 5.09
C ASP A 343 0.52 25.55 4.20
N LEU A 344 1.40 24.56 4.33
CA LEU A 344 2.57 24.42 3.45
C LEU A 344 2.16 24.21 1.99
N LEU A 345 1.18 23.35 1.72
CA LEU A 345 0.65 23.12 0.37
C LEU A 345 -0.01 24.38 -0.21
N LYS A 346 -0.72 25.15 0.61
CA LYS A 346 -1.31 26.43 0.21
C LYS A 346 -0.22 27.46 -0.14
N MET A 347 0.84 27.55 0.66
CA MET A 347 1.97 28.43 0.36
C MET A 347 2.69 28.00 -0.92
N TYR A 348 2.93 26.70 -1.09
CA TYR A 348 3.53 26.14 -2.28
C TYR A 348 2.68 26.40 -3.53
N SER A 349 1.36 26.23 -3.43
CA SER A 349 0.39 26.60 -4.47
C SER A 349 0.55 28.06 -4.91
N GLN A 350 0.55 28.99 -3.97
CA GLN A 350 0.61 30.43 -4.24
C GLN A 350 1.94 30.88 -4.82
N GLN A 351 3.06 30.37 -4.29
CA GLN A 351 4.40 30.85 -4.66
C GLN A 351 5.02 30.11 -5.84
N ILE A 352 4.73 28.82 -5.99
CA ILE A 352 5.41 27.94 -6.96
C ILE A 352 4.45 27.56 -8.10
N CYS A 353 3.18 27.28 -7.79
CA CYS A 353 2.21 26.79 -8.78
C CYS A 353 1.25 27.84 -9.33
N GLY A 354 1.54 29.14 -9.14
CA GLY A 354 0.71 30.21 -9.68
C GLY A 354 -0.71 30.28 -9.11
N GLY A 355 -0.93 29.72 -7.90
CA GLY A 355 -2.22 29.67 -7.22
C GLY A 355 -3.03 28.39 -7.47
N GLU A 356 -2.54 27.46 -8.30
CA GLU A 356 -3.21 26.18 -8.53
C GLU A 356 -2.88 25.13 -7.47
N GLU A 357 -3.79 24.18 -7.26
CA GLU A 357 -3.59 23.13 -6.28
C GLU A 357 -2.42 22.21 -6.68
N PRO A 358 -1.47 21.94 -5.77
CA PRO A 358 -0.34 21.07 -6.07
C PRO A 358 -0.78 19.64 -6.27
N VAL A 359 -0.12 18.92 -7.18
CA VAL A 359 -0.43 17.51 -7.45
C VAL A 359 0.49 16.62 -6.62
N LEU A 360 -0.12 15.72 -5.84
CA LEU A 360 0.60 14.69 -5.10
C LEU A 360 0.67 13.41 -5.94
N ARG A 361 1.86 12.83 -6.09
CA ARG A 361 2.09 11.63 -6.90
C ARG A 361 2.88 10.58 -6.13
N VAL A 362 2.62 9.31 -6.46
CA VAL A 362 3.40 8.16 -6.02
C VAL A 362 4.75 8.19 -6.75
N TYR A 363 5.81 8.65 -6.06
CA TYR A 363 7.10 8.85 -6.69
C TYR A 363 7.93 7.58 -6.73
N GLU A 364 8.41 7.09 -5.58
CA GLU A 364 9.24 5.88 -5.50
C GLU A 364 9.10 5.18 -4.15
N THR A 365 9.37 3.88 -4.12
CA THR A 365 9.74 3.14 -2.91
C THR A 365 11.25 3.00 -2.87
N VAL A 366 11.91 3.38 -1.77
CA VAL A 366 13.35 3.21 -1.57
C VAL A 366 13.60 2.28 -0.40
N VAL A 367 14.41 1.25 -0.62
CA VAL A 367 14.81 0.27 0.39
C VAL A 367 16.32 0.39 0.64
N TYR A 368 16.64 0.78 1.87
CA TYR A 368 17.99 0.72 2.44
C TYR A 368 18.20 -0.60 3.20
N LYS A 369 19.12 -0.63 4.16
CA LYS A 369 19.46 -1.84 4.92
C LYS A 369 18.29 -2.37 5.75
N GLN A 370 17.65 -1.50 6.53
CA GLN A 370 16.51 -1.82 7.41
C GLN A 370 15.31 -0.89 7.19
N GLU A 371 15.44 0.09 6.29
CA GLU A 371 14.50 1.19 6.15
C GLU A 371 13.82 1.10 4.79
N ILE A 372 12.50 1.18 4.80
CA ILE A 372 11.65 1.30 3.62
C ILE A 372 11.06 2.72 3.64
N MET A 373 11.36 3.51 2.62
CA MET A 373 10.91 4.88 2.51
C MET A 373 9.97 4.99 1.31
N TYR A 374 8.73 5.41 1.58
CA TYR A 374 7.71 5.69 0.57
C TYR A 374 7.73 7.18 0.25
N ILE A 375 8.07 7.54 -0.98
CA ILE A 375 8.22 8.93 -1.39
C ILE A 375 6.95 9.38 -2.10
N VAL A 376 6.33 10.44 -1.58
CA VAL A 376 5.27 11.20 -2.26
C VAL A 376 5.91 12.43 -2.87
N LEU A 377 5.75 12.59 -4.18
CA LEU A 377 6.16 13.81 -4.88
C LEU A 377 5.04 14.84 -4.81
N VAL A 378 5.39 16.07 -4.46
CA VAL A 378 4.52 17.25 -4.58
C VAL A 378 5.10 18.13 -5.68
N HIS A 379 4.32 18.43 -6.72
CA HIS A 379 4.77 19.25 -7.84
C HIS A 379 3.61 20.07 -8.42
N CYS A 380 3.93 21.00 -9.32
CA CYS A 380 2.90 21.85 -9.93
C CYS A 380 2.15 21.13 -11.06
N PRO A 381 0.86 21.42 -11.26
CA PRO A 381 0.05 20.72 -12.27
C PRO A 381 0.59 20.85 -13.70
N HIS A 382 1.25 21.96 -14.02
CA HIS A 382 1.86 22.24 -15.33
C HIS A 382 3.20 21.53 -15.58
N ASP A 383 3.74 20.82 -14.58
CA ASP A 383 5.02 20.14 -14.72
C ASP A 383 4.83 18.74 -15.32
N ASN A 384 4.93 18.68 -16.64
CA ASN A 384 4.68 17.46 -17.40
C ASN A 384 5.75 16.38 -17.16
N GLU A 385 6.90 16.71 -16.54
CA GLU A 385 7.96 15.73 -16.25
C GLU A 385 7.45 14.57 -15.38
N PHE A 386 6.47 14.87 -14.53
CA PHE A 386 6.00 13.96 -13.50
C PHE A 386 4.69 13.26 -13.84
N GLU A 387 4.09 13.51 -15.01
CA GLU A 387 2.83 12.86 -15.44
C GLU A 387 2.93 11.34 -15.50
N LYS A 388 4.12 10.80 -15.73
CA LYS A 388 4.40 9.36 -15.72
C LYS A 388 4.19 8.69 -14.36
N TYR A 389 4.18 9.47 -13.28
CA TYR A 389 3.97 8.99 -11.93
C TYR A 389 2.47 8.97 -11.60
N PRO A 390 1.96 7.91 -10.95
CA PRO A 390 0.54 7.85 -10.61
C PRO A 390 0.15 8.93 -9.61
N VAL A 391 -1.08 9.45 -9.71
CA VAL A 391 -1.62 10.39 -8.71
C VAL A 391 -1.78 9.66 -7.38
N LEU A 392 -1.47 10.33 -6.28
CA LEU A 392 -1.66 9.77 -4.95
C LEU A 392 -3.16 9.70 -4.64
N GLY A 393 -3.65 8.50 -4.35
CA GLY A 393 -5.05 8.29 -3.97
C GLY A 393 -5.37 8.76 -2.55
N ASP A 394 -6.59 8.48 -2.10
CA ASP A 394 -7.09 8.92 -0.80
C ASP A 394 -6.64 8.04 0.39
N GLY A 395 -5.84 6.99 0.14
CA GLY A 395 -5.32 6.10 1.17
C GLY A 395 -6.29 4.97 1.55
N SER A 396 -6.98 4.37 0.57
CA SER A 396 -7.75 3.14 0.76
C SER A 396 -6.94 2.02 1.44
N ASP A 397 -7.62 1.06 2.06
CA ASP A 397 -7.01 0.00 2.89
C ASP A 397 -5.88 -0.81 2.20
N ASP A 398 -5.86 -0.90 0.87
CA ASP A 398 -4.83 -1.62 0.12
C ASP A 398 -3.62 -0.74 -0.25
N ALA A 399 -3.72 0.58 -0.08
CA ALA A 399 -2.65 1.53 -0.35
C ALA A 399 -1.73 1.69 0.85
N VAL A 400 -0.42 1.81 0.61
CA VAL A 400 0.55 2.09 1.70
C VAL A 400 0.30 3.47 2.30
N CYS A 401 0.05 4.47 1.45
CA CYS A 401 -0.34 5.79 1.91
C CYS A 401 -1.20 6.53 0.86
N GLY A 402 -1.87 7.57 1.31
CA GLY A 402 -2.65 8.48 0.48
C GLY A 402 -2.78 9.86 1.09
N TYR A 403 -3.55 10.74 0.47
CA TYR A 403 -3.81 12.08 0.97
C TYR A 403 -5.31 12.36 1.02
N ARG A 404 -5.80 12.73 2.21
CA ARG A 404 -7.23 12.94 2.45
C ARG A 404 -7.43 14.07 3.45
N LYS A 405 -8.21 15.08 3.06
CA LYS A 405 -8.64 16.19 3.93
C LYS A 405 -7.48 16.85 4.71
N GLY A 406 -6.38 17.19 4.04
CA GLY A 406 -5.24 17.84 4.69
C GLY A 406 -4.25 16.91 5.39
N ASN A 407 -4.50 15.59 5.40
CA ASN A 407 -3.68 14.61 6.09
C ASN A 407 -3.05 13.65 5.08
N VAL A 408 -1.81 13.25 5.33
CA VAL A 408 -1.29 12.00 4.77
C VAL A 408 -1.86 10.86 5.59
N VAL A 409 -2.60 9.97 4.93
CA VAL A 409 -3.05 8.70 5.52
C VAL A 409 -1.95 7.68 5.28
N TRP A 410 -1.35 7.13 6.33
CA TRP A 410 -0.28 6.13 6.24
C TRP A 410 -0.70 4.86 6.98
N HIS A 411 -0.68 3.73 6.25
CA HIS A 411 -0.93 2.39 6.78
C HIS A 411 0.42 1.76 7.14
N ALA A 412 0.88 1.99 8.37
CA ALA A 412 2.24 1.62 8.77
C ALA A 412 2.42 0.11 8.86
N GLN A 413 3.30 -0.46 8.04
CA GLN A 413 3.43 -1.91 7.92
C GLN A 413 4.53 -2.47 8.82
N ALA A 414 5.47 -1.62 9.26
CA ALA A 414 6.53 -1.98 10.17
C ALA A 414 7.05 -0.74 10.94
N MET A 415 6.52 -0.51 12.14
CA MET A 415 6.84 0.65 12.98
C MET A 415 8.02 0.42 13.93
N SER A 416 8.46 -0.84 14.10
CA SER A 416 9.51 -1.23 15.06
C SER A 416 10.88 -1.34 14.41
N LYS A 417 11.92 -0.80 15.07
CA LYS A 417 13.33 -1.12 14.72
C LYS A 417 13.71 -2.52 15.20
N THR A 418 13.19 -2.91 16.37
CA THR A 418 13.35 -4.23 17.00
C THR A 418 12.01 -4.70 17.56
N HIS A 419 11.72 -6.01 17.47
CA HIS A 419 10.45 -6.61 17.88
C HIS A 419 10.44 -7.12 19.34
N ALA A 420 10.89 -6.28 20.28
CA ALA A 420 10.99 -6.62 21.71
C ALA A 420 9.65 -7.04 22.36
N VAL A 421 8.52 -6.71 21.72
CA VAL A 421 7.16 -7.03 22.18
C VAL A 421 6.35 -7.69 21.07
N GLY A 422 5.45 -8.59 21.47
CA GLY A 422 4.44 -9.21 20.60
C GLY A 422 3.03 -8.68 20.90
N LEU A 423 2.15 -8.77 19.90
CA LEU A 423 0.73 -8.43 20.02
C LEU A 423 -0.05 -9.62 20.55
N ALA A 424 -0.88 -9.41 21.58
CA ALA A 424 -1.81 -10.39 22.08
C ALA A 424 -3.23 -9.84 21.99
N ILE A 425 -4.14 -10.61 21.38
CA ILE A 425 -5.53 -10.21 21.18
C ILE A 425 -6.42 -11.11 22.04
N ASP A 426 -7.14 -10.50 22.98
CA ASP A 426 -8.15 -11.14 23.81
C ASP A 426 -9.52 -10.91 23.17
N GLU A 427 -9.95 -11.83 22.30
CA GLU A 427 -11.21 -11.70 21.55
C GLU A 427 -12.45 -11.71 22.45
N VAL A 428 -12.39 -12.41 23.59
CA VAL A 428 -13.52 -12.52 24.53
C VAL A 428 -13.78 -11.19 25.21
N ASN A 429 -12.71 -10.54 25.68
CA ASN A 429 -12.83 -9.23 26.33
C ASN A 429 -12.74 -8.06 25.35
N GLN A 430 -12.41 -8.33 24.08
CA GLN A 430 -12.13 -7.34 23.04
C GLN A 430 -11.04 -6.33 23.44
N ILE A 431 -9.96 -6.86 24.04
CA ILE A 431 -8.83 -6.08 24.53
C ILE A 431 -7.56 -6.53 23.80
N VAL A 432 -6.71 -5.56 23.46
CA VAL A 432 -5.37 -5.82 22.95
C VAL A 432 -4.34 -5.60 24.05
N ARG A 433 -3.37 -6.50 24.15
CA ARG A 433 -2.25 -6.45 25.10
C ARG A 433 -0.93 -6.65 24.38
N THR A 434 0.16 -6.41 25.10
CA THR A 434 1.51 -6.73 24.65
C THR A 434 2.08 -7.87 25.46
N ASP A 435 2.65 -8.85 24.77
CA ASP A 435 3.39 -9.95 25.37
C ASP A 435 4.90 -9.76 25.16
N SER A 436 5.70 -10.56 25.85
CA SER A 436 7.16 -10.60 25.62
C SER A 436 7.45 -11.05 24.19
N GLY A 437 8.22 -10.24 23.46
CA GLY A 437 8.71 -10.57 22.13
C GLY A 437 10.12 -11.16 22.16
N CYS A 438 10.73 -11.21 20.98
CA CYS A 438 12.14 -11.54 20.78
C CYS A 438 12.83 -10.26 20.32
N ASP A 439 14.01 -9.90 20.86
CA ASP A 439 14.78 -8.70 20.46
C ASP A 439 15.39 -8.80 19.05
N GLU A 440 14.55 -9.14 18.07
CA GLU A 440 14.90 -9.38 16.69
C GLU A 440 14.81 -8.10 15.87
N TRP A 441 15.82 -7.95 15.01
CA TRP A 441 15.93 -6.82 14.11
C TRP A 441 15.11 -7.07 12.86
N TYR A 442 14.28 -6.09 12.50
CA TYR A 442 13.42 -6.19 11.34
C TYR A 442 13.47 -4.93 10.47
N MET A 443 12.75 -4.96 9.35
CA MET A 443 12.55 -3.78 8.52
C MET A 443 11.60 -2.81 9.24
N TRP A 444 11.74 -1.52 8.99
CA TRP A 444 10.78 -0.50 9.37
C TRP A 444 10.49 0.41 8.19
N ASP A 445 9.28 0.98 8.15
CA ASP A 445 8.81 1.81 7.07
C ASP A 445 8.43 3.24 7.50
N HIS A 446 8.41 4.16 6.54
CA HIS A 446 7.90 5.53 6.72
C HIS A 446 7.56 6.21 5.39
N VAL A 447 6.81 7.31 5.48
CA VAL A 447 6.44 8.15 4.34
C VAL A 447 7.20 9.47 4.40
N THR A 448 7.69 9.93 3.25
CA THR A 448 8.42 11.19 3.07
C THR A 448 7.83 11.97 1.90
N LEU A 449 7.72 13.29 2.06
CA LEU A 449 7.31 14.22 1.00
C LEU A 449 8.54 14.83 0.32
N ALA A 450 8.52 14.88 -1.01
CA ALA A 450 9.51 15.56 -1.83
C ALA A 450 8.80 16.67 -2.63
N PHE A 451 8.99 17.93 -2.22
CA PHE A 451 8.44 19.08 -2.94
C PHE A 451 9.39 19.47 -4.08
N HIS A 452 8.92 19.39 -5.32
CA HIS A 452 9.66 19.87 -6.47
C HIS A 452 9.78 21.40 -6.42
N LEU A 453 10.99 21.93 -6.48
CA LEU A 453 11.25 23.37 -6.56
C LEU A 453 12.04 23.61 -7.84
N PRO A 454 11.42 24.20 -8.89
CA PRO A 454 12.13 24.50 -10.13
C PRO A 454 13.43 25.24 -9.89
N GLN A 455 14.42 25.03 -10.76
CA GLN A 455 15.77 25.55 -10.55
C GLN A 455 15.76 27.07 -10.28
N GLY A 456 16.42 27.47 -9.20
CA GLY A 456 16.50 28.88 -8.77
C GLY A 456 15.30 29.38 -7.97
N GLN A 457 14.23 28.58 -7.84
CA GLN A 457 13.12 28.92 -6.97
C GLN A 457 13.38 28.57 -5.51
N THR A 458 12.84 29.39 -4.62
CA THR A 458 12.89 29.23 -3.17
C THR A 458 11.48 29.39 -2.65
N LEU A 459 11.04 28.46 -1.80
CA LEU A 459 9.78 28.60 -1.08
C LEU A 459 10.01 29.57 0.09
N GLN A 460 9.52 30.80 -0.07
CA GLN A 460 9.79 31.94 0.81
C GLN A 460 8.85 31.93 2.01
N PHE A 461 9.38 32.35 3.16
CA PHE A 461 8.63 32.51 4.39
C PHE A 461 8.97 33.84 5.04
N ASP A 462 8.00 34.44 5.74
CA ASP A 462 8.35 35.49 6.68
C ASP A 462 9.33 34.92 7.72
N ARG A 463 10.43 35.62 7.97
CA ARG A 463 11.46 35.18 8.90
C ARG A 463 10.90 34.86 10.29
N LYS A 464 9.86 35.58 10.73
CA LYS A 464 9.16 35.33 11.98
C LYS A 464 8.51 33.94 11.97
N ILE A 465 7.81 33.59 10.88
CA ILE A 465 7.20 32.26 10.71
C ILE A 465 8.27 31.17 10.71
N VAL A 466 9.40 31.38 10.04
CA VAL A 466 10.52 30.41 10.04
C VAL A 466 11.03 30.14 11.46
N ILE A 467 11.20 31.20 12.27
CA ILE A 467 11.69 31.10 13.64
C ILE A 467 10.65 30.46 14.56
N GLU A 468 9.38 30.86 14.46
CA GLU A 468 8.28 30.31 15.27
C GLU A 468 8.09 28.80 15.05
N ASN A 469 8.42 28.30 13.86
CA ASN A 469 8.31 26.88 13.51
C ASN A 469 9.62 26.10 13.71
N LEU A 470 10.70 26.76 14.17
CA LEU A 470 12.01 26.16 14.39
C LEU A 470 12.14 25.58 15.80
N THR A 471 12.53 24.32 15.89
CA THR A 471 12.87 23.63 17.13
C THR A 471 14.21 22.92 17.02
N THR A 472 14.83 22.61 18.15
CA THR A 472 15.97 21.69 18.20
C THR A 472 15.52 20.27 18.50
N CYS A 473 16.26 19.29 17.97
CA CYS A 473 16.06 17.88 18.27
C CYS A 473 17.40 17.17 18.47
N ASP A 474 17.37 16.09 19.25
CA ASP A 474 18.55 15.25 19.47
C ASP A 474 19.02 14.60 18.16
N ALA A 475 20.32 14.34 18.07
CA ALA A 475 20.87 13.52 17.00
C ALA A 475 20.72 12.02 17.32
N ASP A 476 20.13 11.24 16.41
CA ASP A 476 19.98 9.79 16.51
C ASP A 476 21.21 9.03 15.96
N GLU A 477 21.36 7.73 16.30
CA GLU A 477 22.55 6.87 16.13
C GLU A 477 23.05 6.64 14.68
N MET A 478 22.50 7.34 13.69
CA MET A 478 23.09 7.44 12.36
C MET A 478 22.93 8.85 11.84
N PHE A 479 23.94 9.69 12.05
CA PHE A 479 24.08 10.94 11.30
C PHE A 479 24.46 10.58 9.85
N ILE A 480 23.49 10.58 8.94
CA ILE A 480 23.74 10.49 7.48
C ILE A 480 24.16 11.87 6.93
N GLY A 481 24.70 12.74 7.79
CA GLY A 481 25.32 13.99 7.40
C GLY A 481 26.80 13.78 7.16
N VAL A 482 27.25 14.27 6.01
CA VAL A 482 28.63 14.52 5.57
C VAL A 482 29.71 14.13 6.59
N LYS A 483 30.54 13.12 6.28
CA LYS A 483 31.81 12.89 6.97
C LYS A 483 32.52 14.24 7.07
N CYS A 484 32.74 14.74 8.29
CA CYS A 484 33.54 15.94 8.47
C CYS A 484 34.91 15.69 7.83
N ARG A 485 35.27 16.47 6.80
CA ARG A 485 36.58 16.35 6.14
C ARG A 485 37.73 16.80 7.05
N TYR A 486 37.44 17.35 8.21
CA TYR A 486 38.43 17.74 9.19
C TYR A 486 38.87 16.50 10.00
N LYS A 487 40.00 15.91 9.58
CA LYS A 487 40.77 14.90 10.32
C LYS A 487 40.03 13.63 10.78
N GLY A 488 39.23 13.01 9.91
CA GLY A 488 38.88 11.59 10.07
C GLY A 488 38.08 11.18 11.33
N HIS A 489 37.48 12.14 12.04
CA HIS A 489 36.62 11.83 13.18
C HIS A 489 35.19 11.48 12.73
N GLU A 490 34.63 10.41 13.31
CA GLU A 490 33.20 10.15 13.22
C GLU A 490 32.44 11.25 13.97
N CYS A 491 31.45 11.86 13.31
CA CYS A 491 30.66 12.94 13.90
C CYS A 491 29.73 12.38 14.98
N VAL A 492 30.26 12.23 16.20
CA VAL A 492 29.47 11.90 17.39
C VAL A 492 29.74 12.99 18.43
N ARG A 493 28.73 13.84 18.65
CA ARG A 493 28.56 14.82 19.75
C ARG A 493 29.64 15.90 19.99
N THR A 494 30.89 15.75 19.53
CA THR A 494 32.01 16.66 19.87
C THR A 494 32.86 17.03 18.65
N CYS A 495 32.27 17.42 17.50
CA CYS A 495 33.08 17.93 16.39
C CYS A 495 33.73 19.26 16.79
N PRO A 496 35.08 19.38 16.82
CA PRO A 496 35.77 20.64 17.13
C PRO A 496 35.54 21.73 16.08
N CYS A 497 34.91 21.38 14.95
CA CYS A 497 34.66 22.26 13.84
C CYS A 497 33.56 23.29 14.07
N GLY A 498 32.71 23.13 15.10
CA GLY A 498 31.56 24.00 15.38
C GLY A 498 30.46 24.03 14.29
N LYS A 499 30.63 23.27 13.20
CA LYS A 499 29.80 23.35 11.98
C LYS A 499 28.77 22.23 11.84
N CYS A 500 28.80 21.22 12.71
CA CYS A 500 28.10 19.96 12.47
C CYS A 500 26.89 19.73 13.38
N LEU A 501 26.97 20.06 14.67
CA LEU A 501 25.89 19.90 15.66
C LEU A 501 26.07 20.96 16.76
N VAL A 502 24.97 21.52 17.27
CA VAL A 502 24.95 22.52 18.35
C VAL A 502 24.19 21.91 19.54
N PRO A 503 24.59 22.16 20.81
CA PRO A 503 23.81 21.75 21.99
C PRO A 503 22.37 22.27 21.94
N LEU A 504 21.47 21.60 22.66
CA LEU A 504 20.07 22.01 22.80
C LEU A 504 19.99 23.47 23.29
N ALA A 505 19.40 24.33 22.49
CA ALA A 505 19.13 25.73 22.77
C ALA A 505 17.71 26.07 22.29
N THR A 506 17.08 27.05 22.92
CA THR A 506 15.78 27.60 22.48
C THR A 506 15.92 28.32 21.14
N ALA A 507 14.84 28.47 20.38
CA ALA A 507 14.87 29.15 19.08
C ALA A 507 15.40 30.60 19.19
N GLU A 508 15.11 31.28 20.30
CA GLU A 508 15.57 32.63 20.62
C GLU A 508 17.08 32.65 20.93
N GLU A 509 17.57 31.75 21.78
CA GLU A 509 19.01 31.58 22.06
C GLU A 509 19.81 31.19 20.81
N ILE A 510 19.21 30.43 19.88
CA ILE A 510 19.83 30.10 18.59
C ILE A 510 19.97 31.36 17.74
N VAL A 511 18.92 32.17 17.62
CA VAL A 511 18.93 33.39 16.80
C VAL A 511 19.84 34.46 17.41
N GLU A 512 19.89 34.60 18.73
CA GLU A 512 20.78 35.52 19.44
C GLU A 512 22.24 35.05 19.43
N GLY A 513 22.50 33.76 19.65
CA GLY A 513 23.83 33.16 19.55
C GLY A 513 24.43 33.23 18.15
N ILE A 514 23.60 33.22 17.09
CA ILE A 514 24.04 33.41 15.69
C ILE A 514 24.56 34.84 15.43
N ARG A 515 24.13 35.85 16.20
CA ARG A 515 24.70 37.21 16.13
C ARG A 515 26.05 37.32 16.82
N CYS A 516 26.39 36.39 17.73
CA CYS A 516 27.66 36.38 18.43
C CYS A 516 28.66 35.50 17.66
N ASP A 517 29.41 36.13 16.77
CA ASP A 517 30.42 35.49 15.93
C ASP A 517 31.46 34.74 16.82
N TYR A 518 31.63 33.43 16.60
CA TYR A 518 32.64 32.57 17.26
C TYR A 518 34.10 32.92 16.87
N LYS A 519 34.32 34.16 16.43
CA LYS A 519 35.62 34.77 16.16
C LYS A 519 36.04 35.78 17.22
N THR A 520 35.16 36.16 18.15
CA THR A 520 35.51 37.05 19.26
C THR A 520 35.18 36.34 20.57
N ASN A 521 36.24 36.01 21.32
CA ASN A 521 36.19 35.54 22.69
C ASN A 521 35.14 36.32 23.51
N CYS A 522 34.23 35.60 24.17
CA CYS A 522 33.68 36.08 25.45
C CYS A 522 34.77 35.95 26.51
#